data_AF-A0A453BY00-F1
#
_entry.id   AF-A0A453BY00-F1
#
_cell.length_a   1.000
_cell.length_b   1.000
_cell.length_c   1.000
_cell.angle_alpha   90.00
_cell.angle_beta   90.00
_cell.angle_gamma   90.00
#
_symmetry.space_group_name_H-M   'P 1'
#
loop_
_entity.id
_entity.type
_entity.pdbx_description
1 polymer ?
#
loop_
_entity_poly.entity_id
_entity_poly.type
_entity_poly.pdbx_seq_one_letter_code
_entity_poly.pdbx_strand_id
1 'polypeptide(L)'
;LAIVIACGRDTIPYASSVRCLAPDNVFVIQIQHPRYRLDRFDLVVTPRHDYYALTAKGQQGVPWLFRRWITPREPPGPNVVLTSGALHQADSAALRVAATNWHDELAPLPKPLVVVNIGGPTSK
;
A
#
# COMPACT_ATOMS: atom_id res chain seq x y z
N LEU A 1 12.14 0.39 18.98
CA LEU A 1 11.19 0.49 17.87
C LEU A 1 11.59 -0.51 16.79
N ALA A 2 10.72 -1.48 16.48
CA ALA A 2 10.90 -2.42 15.37
C ALA A 2 10.01 -2.00 14.19
N ILE A 3 10.45 -2.25 12.96
CA ILE A 3 9.65 -1.99 11.75
C ILE A 3 9.14 -3.33 11.23
N VAL A 4 7.83 -3.44 11.03
CA VAL A 4 7.18 -4.61 10.44
C VAL A 4 6.74 -4.22 9.04
N ILE A 5 7.26 -4.91 8.02
CA ILE A 5 6.89 -4.68 6.63
C ILE A 5 6.21 -5.94 6.12
N ALA A 6 4.92 -5.81 5.85
CA ALA A 6 4.07 -6.90 5.41
C ALA A 6 3.56 -6.63 4.00
N CYS A 7 3.43 -7.68 3.19
CA CYS A 7 2.88 -7.56 1.84
C CYS A 7 1.96 -8.72 1.54
N GLY A 8 0.87 -8.43 0.82
CA GLY A 8 -0.06 -9.45 0.39
C GLY A 8 -1.17 -9.70 1.41
N ARG A 9 -2.21 -10.43 0.97
CA ARG A 9 -3.41 -10.67 1.79
C ARG A 9 -3.16 -11.59 2.99
N ASP A 10 -2.27 -12.55 2.84
CA ASP A 10 -2.03 -13.57 3.89
C ASP A 10 -1.27 -13.01 5.10
N THR A 11 -0.59 -11.88 4.93
CA THR A 11 0.17 -11.22 6.01
C THR A 11 -0.65 -10.27 6.86
N ILE A 12 -1.83 -9.85 6.37
CA ILE A 12 -2.75 -8.92 7.05
C ILE A 12 -3.07 -9.31 8.51
N PRO A 13 -3.52 -10.55 8.83
CA PRO A 13 -3.86 -10.89 10.20
C PRO A 13 -2.65 -10.85 11.14
N TYR A 14 -1.46 -11.22 10.65
CA TYR A 14 -0.23 -11.20 11.44
C TYR A 14 0.23 -9.77 11.71
N ALA A 15 0.34 -8.94 10.68
CA ALA A 15 0.75 -7.55 10.80
C ALA A 15 -0.19 -6.74 11.71
N SER A 16 -1.51 -6.93 11.52
CA SER A 16 -2.54 -6.31 12.36
C SER A 16 -2.45 -6.75 13.83
N SER A 17 -2.14 -8.03 14.08
CA SER A 17 -1.98 -8.55 15.44
C SER A 17 -0.72 -8.00 16.11
N VAL A 18 0.40 -7.91 15.39
CA VAL A 18 1.64 -7.31 15.91
C VAL A 18 1.41 -5.85 16.31
N ARG A 19 0.71 -5.07 15.47
CA ARG A 19 0.34 -3.68 15.80
C ARG A 19 -0.52 -3.57 17.06
N CYS A 20 -1.41 -4.54 17.28
CA CYS A 20 -2.30 -4.58 18.43
C CYS A 20 -1.56 -4.96 19.72
N LEU A 21 -0.61 -5.88 19.64
CA LEU A 21 0.08 -6.44 20.80
C LEU A 21 1.26 -5.58 21.28
N ALA A 22 1.85 -4.78 20.39
CA ALA A 22 3.04 -3.99 20.71
C ALA A 22 2.94 -2.53 20.21
N PRO A 23 1.83 -1.79 20.45
CA PRO A 23 1.53 -0.51 19.81
C PRO A 23 2.60 0.58 19.98
N ASP A 24 3.35 0.57 21.08
CA ASP A 24 4.39 1.57 21.38
C ASP A 24 5.79 1.14 20.91
N ASN A 25 5.92 -0.10 20.44
CA ASN A 25 7.21 -0.72 20.14
C ASN A 25 7.39 -1.11 18.67
N VAL A 26 6.33 -1.06 17.86
CA VAL A 26 6.37 -1.39 16.44
C VAL A 26 5.81 -0.26 15.57
N PHE A 27 6.36 -0.14 14.35
CA PHE A 27 5.76 0.63 13.27
C PHE A 27 5.41 -0.34 12.13
N VAL A 28 4.12 -0.48 11.83
CA VAL A 28 3.62 -1.51 10.90
C VAL A 28 3.25 -0.90 9.55
N ILE A 29 3.95 -1.35 8.52
CA ILE A 29 3.74 -1.00 7.12
C ILE A 29 3.08 -2.18 6.41
N GLN A 30 1.90 -1.96 5.82
CA GLN A 30 1.23 -2.94 4.97
C GLN A 30 1.27 -2.50 3.51
N ILE A 31 1.73 -3.38 2.64
CA ILE A 31 1.75 -3.17 1.19
C ILE A 31 0.67 -4.06 0.55
N GLN A 32 -0.08 -3.47 -0.38
CA GLN A 32 -1.44 -3.87 -0.83
C GLN A 32 -2.54 -3.48 0.15
N HIS A 33 -3.71 -3.11 -0.38
CA HIS A 33 -4.84 -2.70 0.44
C HIS A 33 -5.31 -3.85 1.35
N PRO A 34 -5.32 -3.68 2.69
CA PRO A 34 -5.72 -4.75 3.60
C PRO A 34 -7.22 -5.09 3.50
N ARG A 35 -8.02 -4.18 2.94
CA ARG A 35 -9.50 -4.24 2.86
C ARG A 35 -10.14 -4.52 4.24
N TYR A 36 -9.41 -4.15 5.27
CA TYR A 36 -9.66 -4.41 6.67
C TYR A 36 -9.04 -3.28 7.48
N ARG A 37 -9.83 -2.67 8.38
CA ARG A 37 -9.43 -1.70 9.42
C ARG A 37 -8.07 -1.02 9.20
N LEU A 38 -8.06 0.09 8.45
CA LEU A 38 -6.82 0.82 8.16
C LEU A 38 -6.12 1.34 9.42
N ASP A 39 -6.85 1.53 10.51
CA ASP A 39 -6.34 1.95 11.82
C ASP A 39 -5.50 0.87 12.54
N ARG A 40 -5.40 -0.34 11.98
CA ARG A 40 -4.53 -1.43 12.47
C ARG A 40 -3.12 -1.38 11.87
N PHE A 41 -2.79 -0.34 11.12
CA PHE A 41 -1.51 -0.16 10.44
C PHE A 41 -1.06 1.30 10.60
N ASP A 42 0.22 1.52 10.82
CA ASP A 42 0.77 2.88 10.90
C ASP A 42 0.98 3.48 9.50
N LEU A 43 1.18 2.63 8.49
CA LEU A 43 1.25 3.02 7.08
C LEU A 43 0.67 1.92 6.19
N VAL A 44 -0.15 2.30 5.21
CA VAL A 44 -0.65 1.42 4.15
C VAL A 44 -0.21 1.97 2.80
N VAL A 45 0.52 1.17 2.03
CA VAL A 45 0.92 1.51 0.67
C VAL A 45 0.13 0.68 -0.31
N THR A 46 -0.66 1.32 -1.16
CA THR A 46 -1.61 0.60 -2.02
C THR A 46 -1.86 1.31 -3.35
N PRO A 47 -2.17 0.58 -4.43
CA PRO A 47 -2.49 1.21 -5.69
C PRO A 47 -3.78 2.05 -5.66
N ARG A 48 -3.78 3.16 -6.38
CA ARG A 48 -4.95 4.05 -6.57
C ARG A 48 -6.15 3.30 -7.16
N HIS A 49 -5.90 2.27 -7.98
CA HIS A 49 -6.97 1.48 -8.59
C HIS A 49 -7.74 0.59 -7.60
N ASP A 50 -7.20 0.26 -6.43
CA ASP A 50 -7.98 -0.46 -5.40
C ASP A 50 -9.20 0.35 -4.97
N TYR A 51 -9.11 1.69 -4.99
CA TYR A 51 -10.21 2.60 -4.66
C TYR A 51 -11.16 2.89 -5.83
N TYR A 52 -10.93 2.33 -7.02
CA TYR A 52 -11.74 2.65 -8.21
C TYR A 52 -13.25 2.43 -7.99
N ALA A 53 -13.63 1.38 -7.27
CA ALA A 53 -15.03 1.08 -7.00
C ALA A 53 -15.70 2.01 -5.97
N LEU A 54 -14.95 2.93 -5.35
CA LEU A 54 -15.54 4.07 -4.60
C LEU A 54 -15.94 5.24 -5.51
N THR A 55 -15.45 5.30 -6.75
CA THR A 55 -15.84 6.35 -7.71
C THR A 55 -17.27 6.13 -8.23
N ALA A 56 -17.94 7.20 -8.65
CA ALA A 56 -19.29 7.12 -9.23
C ALA A 56 -19.38 6.13 -10.41
N LYS A 57 -18.34 6.07 -11.25
CA LYS A 57 -18.23 5.13 -12.37
C LYS A 57 -18.01 3.69 -11.91
N GLY A 58 -17.18 3.48 -10.89
CA GLY A 58 -16.89 2.16 -10.35
C GLY A 58 -18.09 1.52 -9.64
N GLN A 59 -18.92 2.33 -8.96
CA GLN A 59 -20.12 1.84 -8.28
C GLN A 59 -21.18 1.28 -9.25
N GLN A 60 -21.24 1.76 -10.49
CA GLN A 60 -22.18 1.25 -11.51
C GLN A 60 -21.81 -0.17 -11.99
N GLY A 61 -20.53 -0.57 -11.89
CA GLY A 61 -20.03 -1.84 -12.42
C GLY A 61 -19.83 -2.96 -11.41
N VAL A 62 -19.87 -2.69 -10.10
CA VAL A 62 -19.61 -3.70 -9.06
C VAL A 62 -20.89 -4.08 -8.30
N PRO A 63 -21.37 -5.34 -8.42
CA PRO A 63 -22.56 -5.80 -7.70
C PRO A 63 -22.37 -5.68 -6.19
N TRP A 64 -23.41 -5.21 -5.50
CA TRP A 64 -23.35 -4.83 -4.08
C TRP A 64 -22.88 -5.95 -3.14
N LEU A 65 -23.22 -7.21 -3.43
CA LEU A 65 -22.82 -8.40 -2.65
C LEU A 65 -21.30 -8.62 -2.62
N PHE A 66 -20.58 -8.25 -3.69
CA PHE A 66 -19.14 -8.51 -3.80
C PHE A 66 -18.26 -7.33 -3.37
N ARG A 67 -18.83 -6.12 -3.25
CA ARG A 67 -18.09 -4.89 -2.90
C ARG A 67 -17.24 -5.03 -1.64
N ARG A 68 -17.76 -5.75 -0.64
CA ARG A 68 -17.09 -6.00 0.65
C ARG A 68 -15.78 -6.79 0.55
N TRP A 69 -15.59 -7.56 -0.52
CA TRP A 69 -14.41 -8.43 -0.72
C TRP A 69 -13.42 -7.86 -1.74
N ILE A 70 -13.93 -7.00 -2.63
CA ILE A 70 -13.19 -6.50 -3.79
C ILE A 70 -12.74 -5.05 -3.58
N THR A 71 -13.48 -4.27 -2.78
CA THR A 71 -13.29 -2.82 -2.70
C THR A 71 -13.02 -2.36 -1.26
N PRO A 72 -12.11 -1.39 -1.06
CA PRO A 72 -12.05 -0.61 0.16
C PRO A 72 -13.43 -0.05 0.54
N ARG A 73 -13.72 0.06 1.83
CA ARG A 73 -14.99 0.62 2.32
C ARG A 73 -14.94 2.11 2.60
N GLU A 74 -13.74 2.59 2.89
CA GLU A 74 -13.46 3.95 3.29
C GLU A 74 -12.49 4.58 2.28
N PRO A 75 -12.56 5.90 2.05
CA PRO A 75 -11.55 6.60 1.26
C PRO A 75 -10.16 6.48 1.92
N PRO A 76 -9.08 6.79 1.18
CA PRO A 76 -7.73 6.81 1.75
C PRO A 76 -7.67 7.68 3.01
N GLY A 77 -7.19 7.10 4.11
CA GLY A 77 -6.93 7.82 5.36
C GLY A 77 -5.56 8.53 5.35
N PRO A 78 -5.23 9.27 6.42
CA PRO A 78 -3.95 9.99 6.52
C PRO A 78 -2.73 9.05 6.54
N ASN A 79 -2.92 7.79 6.90
CA ASN A 79 -1.89 6.74 6.89
C ASN A 79 -1.85 5.93 5.59
N VAL A 80 -2.50 6.40 4.52
CA VAL A 80 -2.53 5.70 3.23
C VAL A 80 -1.71 6.46 2.19
N VAL A 81 -0.71 5.78 1.63
CA VAL A 81 0.07 6.24 0.47
C VAL A 81 -0.41 5.51 -0.78
N LEU A 82 -0.85 6.29 -1.78
CA LEU A 82 -1.36 5.77 -3.04
C LEU A 82 -0.26 5.66 -4.09
N THR A 83 -0.07 4.47 -4.65
CA THR A 83 0.79 4.26 -5.83
C THR A 83 -0.04 4.26 -7.11
N SER A 84 0.53 4.61 -8.26
CA SER A 84 -0.22 4.60 -9.54
C SER A 84 -0.55 3.19 -10.04
N GLY A 85 0.22 2.17 -9.65
CA GLY A 85 0.03 0.79 -10.09
C GLY A 85 1.22 -0.11 -9.77
N ALA A 86 1.23 -1.33 -10.32
CA ALA A 86 2.39 -2.21 -10.28
C ALA A 86 3.54 -1.62 -11.11
N LEU A 87 4.78 -1.83 -10.65
CA LEU A 87 5.98 -1.45 -11.39
C LEU A 87 6.09 -2.35 -12.64
N HIS A 88 5.52 -1.88 -13.74
CA HIS A 88 5.73 -2.47 -15.06
C HIS A 88 6.70 -1.57 -15.84
N GLN A 89 7.60 -2.19 -16.61
CA GLN A 89 8.56 -1.51 -17.50
C GLN A 89 9.52 -0.54 -16.79
N ALA A 90 10.34 -1.07 -15.88
CA ALA A 90 11.51 -0.35 -15.35
C ALA A 90 12.69 -0.45 -16.34
N ASP A 91 12.60 0.20 -17.49
CA ASP A 91 13.77 0.37 -18.37
C ASP A 91 14.68 1.51 -17.87
N SER A 92 15.89 1.60 -18.44
CA SER A 92 16.88 2.58 -18.03
C SER A 92 16.41 4.04 -18.20
N ALA A 93 15.50 4.33 -19.14
CA ALA A 93 14.97 5.67 -19.33
C ALA A 93 13.95 6.00 -18.23
N ALA A 94 13.02 5.07 -17.96
CA ALA A 94 12.04 5.19 -16.89
C ALA A 94 12.71 5.34 -15.51
N LEU A 95 13.77 4.57 -15.25
CA LEU A 95 14.53 4.67 -13.99
C LEU A 95 15.25 6.01 -13.82
N ARG A 96 15.80 6.60 -14.89
CA ARG A 96 16.42 7.94 -14.83
C ARG A 96 15.40 9.02 -14.52
N VAL A 97 14.24 8.98 -15.18
CA VAL A 97 13.14 9.92 -14.91
C VAL A 97 12.65 9.77 -13.47
N ALA A 98 12.46 8.53 -12.99
CA ALA A 98 12.08 8.29 -11.61
C ALA A 98 13.15 8.79 -10.63
N ALA A 99 14.43 8.52 -10.86
CA ALA A 99 15.51 8.99 -10.00
C ALA A 99 15.49 10.52 -9.84
N THR A 100 15.28 11.27 -10.94
CA THR A 100 15.13 12.72 -10.89
C THR A 100 13.90 13.14 -10.08
N ASN A 101 12.74 12.53 -10.34
CA ASN A 101 11.49 12.91 -9.67
C ASN A 101 11.52 12.67 -8.16
N TRP A 102 12.06 11.51 -7.74
CA TRP A 102 12.07 11.11 -6.34
C TRP A 102 13.26 11.69 -5.56
N HIS A 103 14.30 12.20 -6.25
CA HIS A 103 15.47 12.77 -5.58
C HIS A 103 15.08 13.88 -4.60
N ASP A 104 14.26 14.84 -5.04
CA ASP A 104 13.92 16.00 -4.22
C ASP A 104 13.00 15.62 -3.05
N GLU A 105 12.17 14.58 -3.20
CA GLU A 105 11.33 14.04 -2.14
C GLU A 105 12.14 13.25 -1.09
N LEU A 106 13.15 12.50 -1.53
CA LEU A 106 13.93 11.60 -0.66
C LEU A 106 15.17 12.28 -0.05
N ALA A 107 15.75 13.29 -0.70
CA ALA A 107 16.94 14.00 -0.25
C ALA A 107 16.87 14.58 1.18
N PRO A 108 15.75 15.18 1.63
CA PRO A 108 15.66 15.72 2.98
C PRO A 108 15.37 14.67 4.06
N LEU A 109 15.11 13.41 3.70
CA LEU A 109 14.73 12.38 4.66
C LEU A 109 15.93 11.89 5.49
N PRO A 110 15.75 11.62 6.80
CA PRO A 110 16.80 11.09 7.66
C PRO A 110 17.24 9.68 7.24
N LYS A 111 18.54 9.40 7.33
CA LYS A 111 19.15 8.12 6.94
C LYS A 111 19.27 7.16 8.13
N PRO A 112 19.26 5.82 7.91
CA PRO A 112 19.24 5.14 6.61
C PRO A 112 17.85 5.12 5.96
N LEU A 113 17.82 5.27 4.63
CA LEU A 113 16.60 5.05 3.85
C LEU A 113 16.40 3.55 3.63
N VAL A 114 15.24 3.03 4.03
CA VAL A 114 14.85 1.64 3.77
C VAL A 114 13.85 1.65 2.62
N VAL A 115 14.28 1.12 1.47
CA VAL A 115 13.44 0.98 0.28
C VAL A 115 12.99 -0.46 0.16
N VAL A 116 11.68 -0.68 0.07
CA VAL A 116 11.11 -2.03 -0.11
C VAL A 116 10.42 -2.09 -1.46
N ASN A 117 11.02 -2.86 -2.38
CA ASN A 117 10.41 -3.18 -3.67
C ASN A 117 9.64 -4.49 -3.56
N ILE A 118 8.35 -4.46 -3.90
CA ILE A 118 7.51 -5.64 -3.90
C ILE A 118 6.96 -5.87 -5.30
N GLY A 119 7.36 -7.00 -5.86
CA GLY A 119 6.74 -7.59 -7.04
C GLY A 119 5.83 -8.77 -6.68
N GLY A 120 5.07 -9.24 -7.66
CA GLY A 120 4.34 -10.49 -7.60
C GLY A 120 4.29 -11.13 -9.00
N PRO A 121 4.12 -12.45 -9.11
CA PRO A 121 4.01 -13.12 -10.40
C PRO A 121 2.83 -12.55 -11.20
N THR A 122 3.08 -12.23 -12.48
CA THR A 122 2.06 -11.70 -13.41
C THR A 122 1.39 -12.78 -14.24
N SER A 123 1.87 -14.03 -14.20
CA SER A 123 1.21 -15.20 -14.81
C SER A 123 0.70 -16.15 -13.74
N LYS A 124 -0.49 -16.71 -13.98
CA LYS A 124 -0.94 -17.95 -13.31
C LYS A 124 -0.24 -19.14 -13.92
#